data_AF-A4G2E4-F1
#
_entry.id   AF-A4G2E4-F1
#
_cell.length_a   1.000
_cell.length_b   1.000
_cell.length_c   1.000
_cell.angle_alpha   90.00
_cell.angle_beta   90.00
_cell.angle_gamma   90.00
#
_symmetry.space_group_name_H-M   'P 1'
#
loop_
_entity.id
_entity.type
_entity.pdbx_description
1 polymer ?
#
loop_
_entity_poly.entity_id
_entity_poly.type
_entity_poly.pdbx_seq_one_letter_code
_entity_poly.pdbx_strand_id
1 'polypeptide(L)'
;MNRRKIPLIGLIILMAACTSKPFQPAPPMFKMFEKNNLQSEEIKKEMIACGFPNVITGRNPNDSLGDTAKREHCMFKRNFRYIDGYMGICSTQAARKIKECISDTRIIQ
;
A
#
# COMPACT_ATOMS: atom_id res chain seq x y z
N MET A 1 0.71 -33.76 44.90
CA MET A 1 0.41 -32.82 43.79
C MET A 1 0.85 -31.42 44.19
N ASN A 2 1.95 -30.93 43.60
CA ASN A 2 2.78 -29.85 44.16
C ASN A 2 2.23 -28.45 43.78
N ARG A 3 1.56 -27.77 44.72
CA ARG A 3 0.86 -26.47 44.53
C ARG A 3 1.75 -25.27 44.15
N ARG A 4 3.09 -25.41 44.20
CA ARG A 4 4.04 -24.31 43.94
C ARG A 4 4.34 -24.02 42.46
N LYS A 5 3.93 -24.86 41.51
CA LYS A 5 4.21 -24.67 40.06
C LYS A 5 3.09 -23.98 39.28
N ILE A 6 1.95 -23.72 39.93
CA ILE A 6 0.78 -23.10 39.32
C ILE A 6 0.98 -21.62 38.92
N PRO A 7 1.72 -20.75 39.66
CA PRO A 7 1.79 -19.33 39.29
C PRO A 7 2.64 -19.06 38.04
N LEU A 8 3.58 -19.96 37.70
CA LEU A 8 4.49 -19.77 36.56
C LEU A 8 3.80 -19.99 35.21
N ILE A 9 2.81 -20.89 35.16
CA ILE A 9 2.10 -21.24 33.93
C ILE A 9 1.09 -20.15 33.54
N GLY A 10 0.41 -19.53 34.53
CA GLY A 10 -0.52 -18.42 34.28
C GLY A 10 0.16 -17.18 33.69
N LEU A 11 1.40 -16.90 34.10
CA LEU A 11 2.17 -15.75 33.61
C LEU A 11 2.57 -15.87 32.13
N ILE A 12 2.85 -17.09 31.65
CA ILE A 12 3.23 -17.34 30.26
C ILE A 12 2.03 -17.16 29.31
N ILE A 13 0.83 -17.56 29.74
CA ILE A 13 -0.39 -17.42 28.93
C ILE A 13 -0.80 -15.95 28.76
N LEU A 14 -0.61 -15.12 29.79
CA LEU A 14 -0.88 -13.67 29.74
C LEU A 14 0.04 -12.92 28.76
N MET A 15 1.29 -13.38 28.56
CA MET A 15 2.24 -12.77 27.63
C MET A 15 1.92 -13.09 26.16
N ALA A 16 1.28 -14.23 25.87
CA ALA A 16 0.91 -14.60 24.50
C ALA A 16 -0.20 -13.68 23.92
N ALA A 17 -1.08 -13.16 24.78
CA ALA A 17 -2.21 -12.31 24.37
C ALA A 17 -1.80 -10.92 23.82
N CYS A 18 -0.57 -10.45 24.12
CA CYS A 18 -0.08 -9.17 23.62
C CYS A 18 0.64 -9.25 22.27
N THR A 19 0.76 -10.45 21.68
CA THR A 19 1.51 -10.65 20.42
C THR A 19 0.62 -10.70 19.17
N SER A 20 -0.70 -10.86 19.33
CA SER A 20 -1.62 -10.88 18.19
C SER A 20 -1.95 -9.45 17.75
N LYS A 21 -1.35 -9.00 16.63
CA LYS A 21 -1.89 -7.86 15.88
C LYS A 21 -3.17 -8.30 15.18
N PRO A 22 -4.35 -7.77 15.54
CA PRO A 22 -5.58 -8.09 14.82
C PRO A 22 -5.45 -7.64 13.36
N PHE A 23 -6.24 -8.24 12.48
CA PHE A 23 -6.30 -7.87 11.06
C PHE A 23 -6.64 -6.37 10.95
N GLN A 24 -5.64 -5.55 10.65
CA GLN A 24 -5.84 -4.12 10.45
C GLN A 24 -6.36 -3.89 9.03
N PRO A 25 -7.31 -2.96 8.84
CA PRO A 25 -7.73 -2.58 7.50
C PRO A 25 -6.52 -2.06 6.71
N ALA A 26 -6.56 -2.23 5.39
CA ALA A 26 -5.53 -1.69 4.52
C ALA A 26 -5.37 -0.18 4.78
N PRO A 27 -4.12 0.33 4.87
CA PRO A 27 -3.91 1.75 5.02
C PRO A 27 -4.52 2.52 3.84
N PRO A 28 -4.92 3.78 4.05
CA PRO A 28 -5.43 4.61 2.96
C PRO A 28 -4.35 4.83 1.90
N MET A 29 -4.77 4.95 0.64
CA MET A 29 -3.88 4.99 -0.52
C MET A 29 -2.83 6.10 -0.44
N PHE A 30 -3.17 7.28 0.08
CA PHE A 30 -2.20 8.37 0.25
C PHE A 30 -1.04 8.04 1.20
N LYS A 31 -1.23 7.08 2.13
CA LYS A 31 -0.15 6.61 3.02
C LYS A 31 0.75 5.59 2.37
N MET A 32 0.44 5.12 1.17
CA MET A 32 1.29 4.18 0.44
C MET A 32 2.32 4.89 -0.43
N PHE A 33 2.19 6.20 -0.64
CA PHE A 33 3.14 6.99 -1.43
C PHE A 33 4.08 7.80 -0.55
N GLU A 34 5.30 7.97 -1.02
CA GLU A 34 6.29 8.87 -0.41
C GLU A 34 7.06 9.65 -1.47
N LYS A 35 7.57 10.81 -1.04
CA LYS A 35 8.52 11.66 -1.76
C LYS A 35 9.15 12.64 -0.78
N ASN A 36 10.48 12.68 -0.66
CA ASN A 36 11.27 13.72 0.03
C ASN A 36 10.63 14.34 1.30
N ASN A 37 10.12 13.53 2.23
CA ASN A 37 9.46 13.99 3.46
C ASN A 37 8.22 14.89 3.25
N LEU A 38 7.52 14.76 2.12
CA LEU A 38 6.26 15.45 1.87
C LEU A 38 5.21 15.06 2.91
N GLN A 39 4.50 16.07 3.40
CA GLN A 39 3.41 15.89 4.33
C GLN A 39 2.22 15.23 3.63
N SER A 40 1.43 14.46 4.40
CA SER A 40 0.28 13.73 3.88
C SER A 40 -0.71 14.58 3.08
N GLU A 41 -0.87 15.85 3.43
CA GLU A 41 -1.81 16.75 2.74
C GLU A 41 -1.36 17.08 1.31
N GLU A 42 -0.07 17.30 1.10
CA GLU A 42 0.48 17.51 -0.24
C GLU A 42 0.41 16.24 -1.09
N ILE A 43 0.62 15.06 -0.49
CA ILE A 43 0.46 13.78 -1.19
C ILE A 43 -0.97 13.62 -1.70
N LYS A 44 -1.97 13.95 -0.87
CA LYS A 44 -3.38 13.92 -1.28
C LYS A 44 -3.65 14.87 -2.45
N LYS A 45 -3.14 16.11 -2.41
CA LYS A 45 -3.30 17.07 -3.51
C LYS A 45 -2.70 16.54 -4.82
N GLU A 46 -1.51 15.95 -4.75
CA GLU A 46 -0.84 15.37 -5.92
C GLU A 46 -1.60 14.16 -6.47
N MET A 47 -2.18 13.32 -5.60
CA MET A 47 -3.07 12.25 -6.03
C MET A 47 -4.30 12.78 -6.76
N ILE A 48 -4.98 13.79 -6.23
CA ILE A 48 -6.13 14.40 -6.93
C ILE A 48 -5.69 15.01 -8.26
N ALA A 49 -4.54 15.67 -8.31
CA ALA A 49 -3.97 16.22 -9.54
C ALA A 49 -3.61 15.14 -10.58
N CYS A 50 -3.26 13.93 -10.12
CA CYS A 50 -3.04 12.76 -10.97
C CYS A 50 -4.32 12.01 -11.36
N GLY A 51 -5.50 12.50 -10.97
CA GLY A 51 -6.80 11.96 -11.37
C GLY A 51 -7.30 10.81 -10.49
N PHE A 52 -6.75 10.63 -9.29
CA PHE A 52 -7.31 9.68 -8.32
C PHE A 52 -8.72 10.14 -7.90
N PRO A 53 -9.73 9.26 -7.98
CA PRO A 53 -11.11 9.63 -7.68
C PRO A 53 -11.32 9.88 -6.17
N ASN A 54 -10.51 9.24 -5.33
CA ASN A 54 -10.42 9.51 -3.91
C ASN A 54 -9.05 9.06 -3.37
N VAL A 55 -8.62 9.64 -2.26
CA VAL A 55 -7.29 9.42 -1.68
C VAL A 55 -7.21 8.25 -0.68
N ILE A 56 -8.36 7.64 -0.37
CA ILE A 56 -8.45 6.56 0.64
C ILE A 56 -8.34 5.19 -0.03
N THR A 57 -9.14 4.91 -1.06
CA THR A 57 -9.07 3.66 -1.83
C THR A 57 -8.20 3.79 -3.07
N GLY A 58 -8.01 5.01 -3.59
CA GLY A 58 -7.24 5.26 -4.80
C GLY A 58 -7.93 4.85 -6.11
N ARG A 59 -9.14 4.28 -6.03
CA ARG A 59 -9.89 3.77 -7.19
C ARG A 59 -11.38 3.72 -6.94
N ASN A 60 -12.16 3.75 -8.02
CA ASN A 60 -13.58 3.39 -8.01
C ASN A 60 -13.77 1.89 -8.24
N PRO A 61 -14.96 1.32 -7.93
CA PRO A 61 -15.24 -0.09 -8.17
C PRO A 61 -15.12 -0.52 -9.63
N ASN A 62 -15.38 0.40 -10.57
CA ASN A 62 -15.41 0.13 -12.01
C ASN A 62 -14.13 0.58 -12.74
N ASP A 63 -13.09 0.99 -12.01
CA ASP A 63 -11.84 1.42 -12.65
C ASP A 63 -11.16 0.25 -13.34
N SER A 64 -10.77 0.46 -14.60
CA SER A 64 -9.94 -0.50 -15.30
C SER A 64 -8.52 -0.53 -14.73
N LEU A 65 -7.79 -1.61 -14.99
CA LEU A 65 -6.37 -1.66 -14.67
C LEU A 65 -5.57 -0.60 -15.44
N GLY A 66 -6.03 -0.21 -16.65
CA GLY A 66 -5.44 0.89 -17.42
C GLY A 66 -5.62 2.25 -16.75
N ASP A 67 -6.79 2.52 -16.14
CA ASP A 67 -7.00 3.77 -15.39
C ASP A 67 -6.11 3.83 -14.16
N THR A 68 -5.95 2.70 -13.47
CA THR A 68 -5.01 2.58 -12.35
C THR A 68 -3.57 2.84 -12.82
N ALA A 69 -3.15 2.23 -13.92
CA ALA A 69 -1.82 2.43 -14.50
C ALA A 69 -1.53 3.90 -14.84
N LYS A 70 -2.48 4.62 -15.45
CA LYS A 70 -2.30 6.06 -15.77
C LYS A 70 -2.02 6.91 -14.54
N ARG A 71 -2.79 6.68 -13.47
CA ARG A 71 -2.70 7.45 -12.24
C ARG A 71 -1.41 7.17 -11.47
N GLU A 72 -1.06 5.90 -11.35
CA GLU A 72 0.22 5.50 -10.78
C GLU A 72 1.39 6.08 -11.60
N HIS A 73 1.35 5.95 -12.93
CA HIS A 73 2.38 6.51 -13.81
C HIS A 73 2.52 8.04 -13.66
N CYS A 74 1.43 8.76 -13.46
CA CYS A 74 1.48 10.19 -13.12
C CYS A 74 2.24 10.46 -11.81
N MET A 75 1.93 9.72 -10.74
CA MET A 75 2.63 9.84 -9.46
C MET A 75 4.12 9.54 -9.60
N PHE A 76 4.46 8.49 -10.34
CA PHE A 76 5.84 8.10 -10.61
C PHE A 76 6.61 9.15 -11.42
N LYS A 77 5.98 9.75 -12.45
CA LYS A 77 6.55 10.90 -13.18
C LYS A 77 6.80 12.12 -12.30
N ARG A 78 6.06 12.26 -11.20
CA ARG A 78 6.24 13.31 -10.19
C ARG A 78 7.24 12.93 -9.10
N ASN A 79 7.98 11.84 -9.28
CA ASN A 79 8.98 11.29 -8.35
C ASN A 79 8.39 10.75 -7.03
N PHE A 80 7.11 10.36 -7.02
CA PHE A 80 6.57 9.56 -5.93
C PHE A 80 6.95 8.10 -6.09
N ARG A 81 7.00 7.36 -4.99
CA ARG A 81 7.23 5.91 -4.95
C ARG A 81 6.30 5.27 -3.94
N TYR A 82 6.02 3.98 -4.10
CA TYR A 82 5.35 3.23 -3.06
C TYR A 82 6.32 2.94 -1.90
N ILE A 83 5.86 3.12 -0.66
CA ILE A 83 6.66 2.90 0.56
C ILE A 83 7.06 1.42 0.71
N ASP A 84 6.20 0.50 0.27
CA ASP A 84 6.45 -0.95 0.33
C ASP A 84 7.32 -1.46 -0.83
N GLY A 85 7.81 -0.57 -1.70
CA GLY A 85 8.61 -0.93 -2.87
C GLY A 85 7.82 -1.43 -4.07
N TYR A 86 6.48 -1.42 -4.02
CA TYR A 86 5.65 -1.79 -5.16
C TYR A 86 5.90 -0.89 -6.38
N MET A 87 6.12 -1.49 -7.54
CA MET A 87 6.46 -0.75 -8.77
C MET A 87 5.23 -0.35 -9.60
N GLY A 88 4.03 -0.49 -9.02
CA GLY A 88 2.75 -0.21 -9.68
C GLY A 88 2.18 -1.41 -10.43
N ILE A 89 0.94 -1.29 -10.89
CA ILE A 89 0.16 -2.34 -11.54
C ILE A 89 0.88 -2.92 -12.76
N CYS A 90 1.62 -2.09 -13.49
CA CYS A 90 2.39 -2.49 -14.65
C CYS A 90 3.52 -3.48 -14.34
N SER A 91 3.92 -3.64 -13.06
CA SER A 91 4.93 -4.64 -12.65
C SER A 91 4.35 -6.05 -12.52
N THR A 92 3.02 -6.16 -12.51
CA THR A 92 2.33 -7.44 -12.34
C THR A 92 2.19 -8.18 -13.68
N GLN A 93 2.17 -9.51 -13.63
CA GLN A 93 1.97 -10.33 -14.83
C GLN A 93 0.59 -10.08 -15.48
N ALA A 94 -0.43 -9.81 -14.67
CA ALA A 94 -1.79 -9.51 -15.12
C ALA A 94 -1.85 -8.25 -15.99
N ALA A 95 -0.92 -7.31 -15.80
CA ALA A 95 -0.91 -6.03 -16.49
C ALA A 95 -0.12 -6.01 -17.82
N ARG A 96 0.57 -7.10 -18.19
CA ARG A 96 1.45 -7.12 -19.38
C ARG A 96 0.74 -6.83 -20.71
N LYS A 97 -0.56 -7.07 -20.80
CA LYS A 97 -1.37 -6.82 -22.01
C LYS A 97 -2.06 -5.45 -22.01
N ILE A 98 -1.93 -4.68 -20.94
CA ILE A 98 -2.55 -3.36 -20.81
C ILE A 98 -1.72 -2.37 -21.61
N LYS A 99 -2.36 -1.63 -22.53
CA LYS A 99 -1.70 -0.65 -23.40
C LYS A 99 -0.85 0.35 -22.62
N GLU A 100 -1.35 0.82 -21.49
CA GLU A 100 -0.69 1.77 -20.60
C GLU A 100 0.62 1.23 -19.99
N CYS A 101 0.78 -0.09 -19.91
CA CYS A 101 1.95 -0.73 -19.31
C CYS A 101 3.02 -1.16 -20.32
N ILE A 102 2.70 -1.16 -21.62
CA ILE A 102 3.63 -1.60 -22.67
C ILE A 102 4.86 -0.69 -22.77
N SER A 103 4.71 0.60 -22.44
CA SER A 103 5.78 1.60 -22.53
C SER A 103 6.38 2.00 -21.19
N ASP A 104 6.13 1.24 -20.10
CA ASP A 104 6.63 1.61 -18.78
C ASP A 104 8.12 1.24 -18.63
N THR A 105 8.99 2.20 -18.93
CA THR A 105 10.45 2.03 -18.90
C THR A 105 11.02 1.73 -17.51
N ARG A 106 10.25 1.92 -16.45
CA ARG A 106 10.68 1.66 -15.07
C ARG A 106 10.75 0.17 -14.72
N ILE A 107 10.16 -0.68 -15.55
CA ILE A 107 9.98 -2.12 -15.28
C ILE A 107 10.96 -2.95 -16.13
N ILE A 108 11.62 -2.33 -17.11
CA ILE A 108 12.58 -2.97 -18.04
C ILE A 108 14.03 -2.82 -17.52
N GLN A 109 14.22 -2.59 -16.21
CA GLN A 109 15.55 -2.53 -15.60
C GLN A 109 15.97 -3.88 -15.02
#